data_AF-A0A1W9M1T7-F1
#
_entry.id   AF-A0A1W9M1T7-F1
#
_cell.length_a   1.000
_cell.length_b   1.000
_cell.length_c   1.000
_cell.angle_alpha   90.00
_cell.angle_beta   90.00
_cell.angle_gamma   90.00
#
_symmetry.space_group_name_H-M   'P 1'
#
loop_
_entity.id
_entity.type
_entity.pdbx_description
1 polymer ?
#
loop_
_entity_poly.entity_id
_entity_poly.type
_entity_poly.pdbx_seq_one_letter_code
_entity_poly.pdbx_strand_id
1 'polypeptide(L)'
;MDFKKHLETSWSLTLQFIVPLISMTLVMIFASVLTLGILAPVTSAGYMQAILLMIREGREPKVQDVFSQMKLFLPLLGFAVILLIAVIVGLTMLILPGILIIFAVSFGCLYMIPLMTDKQFGLIDAVRESISISLQENVIEHAVVVIL
;
A
#
# COMPACT_ATOMS: atom_id res chain seq x y z
N MET A 1 20.59 4.42 7.84
CA MET A 1 19.44 5.31 7.54
C MET A 1 19.28 6.28 8.70
N ASP A 2 19.13 7.59 8.45
CA ASP A 2 18.94 8.58 9.53
C ASP A 2 17.45 8.65 9.90
N PHE A 3 17.02 7.73 10.77
CA PHE A 3 15.62 7.60 11.19
C PHE A 3 15.06 8.88 11.80
N LYS A 4 15.89 9.61 12.57
CA LYS A 4 15.48 10.86 13.19
C LYS A 4 15.08 11.87 12.12
N LYS A 5 15.92 12.05 11.10
CA LYS A 5 15.61 12.94 9.98
C LYS A 5 14.33 12.56 9.24
N HIS A 6 14.12 11.26 8.96
CA HIS A 6 12.91 10.80 8.28
C HIS A 6 11.64 11.03 9.11
N LEU A 7 11.70 10.79 10.42
CA LEU A 7 10.59 11.06 11.34
C LEU A 7 10.30 12.55 11.44
N GLU A 8 11.31 13.40 11.66
CA GLU A 8 11.14 14.85 11.75
C GLU A 8 10.57 15.44 10.46
N THR A 9 11.05 14.98 9.30
CA THR A 9 10.55 15.44 7.99
C THR A 9 9.10 15.00 7.78
N SER A 10 8.78 13.73 8.05
CA SER A 10 7.43 13.21 7.90
C SER A 10 6.44 13.88 8.87
N TRP A 11 6.87 14.13 10.11
CA TRP A 11 6.09 14.84 11.12
C TRP A 11 5.81 16.30 10.72
N SER A 12 6.84 17.01 10.26
CA SER A 12 6.71 18.38 9.76
C SER A 12 5.72 18.48 8.60
N LEU A 13 5.87 17.60 7.59
CA LEU A 13 4.96 17.54 6.44
C LEU A 13 3.53 17.17 6.86
N THR A 14 3.38 16.25 7.81
CA THR A 14 2.05 15.86 8.33
C THR A 14 1.35 17.03 8.98
N LEU A 15 2.05 17.82 9.81
CA LEU A 15 1.47 19.01 10.44
C LEU A 15 1.18 20.12 9.42
N GLN A 16 2.07 20.32 8.45
CA GLN A 16 1.91 21.31 7.38
C GLN A 16 0.68 21.00 6.51
N PHE A 17 0.45 19.73 6.19
CA PHE A 17 -0.59 19.27 5.27
C PHE A 17 -1.69 18.47 5.96
N ILE A 18 -1.95 18.73 7.24
CA ILE A 18 -2.89 17.94 8.05
C ILE A 18 -4.32 17.96 7.48
N VAL A 19 -4.78 19.13 7.02
CA VAL A 19 -6.12 19.30 6.43
C VAL A 19 -6.29 18.47 5.15
N PRO A 20 -5.42 18.61 4.13
CA PRO A 20 -5.53 17.80 2.93
C PRO A 20 -5.38 16.29 3.22
N LEU A 21 -4.48 15.88 4.12
CA LEU A 21 -4.32 14.47 4.51
C LEU A 21 -5.60 13.89 5.14
N ILE A 22 -6.24 14.61 6.07
CA ILE A 22 -7.52 14.19 6.65
C ILE A 22 -8.61 14.14 5.57
N SER A 23 -8.68 15.14 4.68
CA SER A 23 -9.68 15.17 3.62
C SER A 23 -9.55 13.98 2.66
N MET A 24 -8.31 13.62 2.28
CA MET A 24 -8.03 12.49 1.40
C MET A 24 -8.36 11.16 2.08
N THR A 25 -8.01 10.99 3.35
CA THR A 25 -8.32 9.75 4.09
C THR A 25 -9.82 9.57 4.24
N LEU A 26 -10.57 10.64 4.55
CA LEU A 26 -12.04 10.60 4.60
C LEU A 26 -12.65 10.20 3.25
N VAL A 27 -12.17 10.78 2.16
CA VAL A 27 -12.67 10.45 0.80
C VAL A 27 -12.32 9.02 0.41
N MET A 28 -11.11 8.54 0.73
CA MET A 28 -10.71 7.15 0.51
C MET A 28 -11.62 6.17 1.29
N ILE A 29 -11.87 6.45 2.57
CA ILE A 29 -12.75 5.62 3.41
C ILE A 29 -14.18 5.65 2.86
N PHE A 30 -14.70 6.84 2.56
CA PHE A 30 -16.05 7.00 2.01
C PHE A 30 -16.22 6.23 0.68
N ALA A 31 -15.28 6.37 -0.25
CA ALA A 31 -15.29 5.65 -1.52
C ALA A 31 -15.20 4.13 -1.33
N SER A 32 -14.35 3.68 -0.39
CA SER A 32 -14.20 2.27 -0.06
C SER A 32 -15.50 1.71 0.53
N VAL A 33 -16.12 2.38 1.50
CA VAL A 33 -17.38 1.94 2.13
C VAL A 33 -18.52 1.91 1.12
N LEU A 34 -18.67 2.98 0.33
CA LEU A 34 -19.75 3.09 -0.66
C LEU A 34 -19.66 1.98 -1.72
N THR A 35 -18.45 1.53 -2.04
CA THR A 35 -18.22 0.45 -3.02
C THR A 35 -18.00 -0.91 -2.40
N LEU A 36 -18.32 -1.09 -1.12
CA LEU A 36 -18.14 -2.36 -0.38
C LEU A 36 -16.69 -2.89 -0.45
N GLY A 37 -15.72 -1.98 -0.48
CA GLY A 37 -14.29 -2.26 -0.52
C GLY A 37 -13.71 -2.46 -1.93
N ILE A 38 -14.53 -2.42 -2.98
CA ILE A 38 -14.07 -2.67 -4.36
C ILE A 38 -13.04 -1.63 -4.82
N LEU A 39 -13.23 -0.35 -4.45
CA LEU A 39 -12.27 0.70 -4.77
C LEU A 39 -11.05 0.76 -3.83
N ALA A 40 -11.08 0.09 -2.69
CA ALA A 40 -10.04 0.21 -1.66
C ALA A 40 -8.62 -0.01 -2.19
N PRO A 41 -8.34 -1.03 -3.04
CA PRO A 41 -6.99 -1.27 -3.57
C PRO A 41 -6.49 -0.15 -4.48
N VAL A 42 -7.36 0.42 -5.34
CA VAL A 42 -6.93 1.46 -6.28
C VAL A 42 -6.82 2.83 -5.60
N THR A 43 -7.69 3.11 -4.63
CA THR A 43 -7.63 4.35 -3.86
C THR A 43 -6.43 4.39 -2.92
N SER A 44 -5.99 3.24 -2.39
CA SER A 44 -4.76 3.16 -1.60
C SER A 44 -3.51 3.41 -2.46
N ALA A 45 -3.51 2.96 -3.72
CA ALA A 45 -2.46 3.31 -4.68
C ALA A 45 -2.43 4.81 -4.98
N GLY A 46 -3.57 5.44 -5.26
CA GLY A 46 -3.65 6.90 -5.45
C GLY A 46 -3.18 7.68 -4.21
N TYR A 47 -3.60 7.23 -3.02
CA TYR A 47 -3.17 7.80 -1.74
C TYR A 47 -1.65 7.68 -1.52
N MET A 48 -1.07 6.50 -1.79
CA MET A 48 0.38 6.29 -1.70
C MET A 48 1.15 7.23 -2.63
N GLN A 49 0.70 7.38 -3.87
CA GLN A 49 1.33 8.30 -4.81
C GLN A 49 1.31 9.75 -4.32
N ALA A 50 0.19 10.19 -3.74
CA ALA A 50 0.08 11.53 -3.20
C ALA A 50 1.05 11.78 -2.05
N ILE A 51 1.23 10.80 -1.16
CA ILE A 51 2.22 10.86 -0.07
C ILE A 51 3.64 10.91 -0.64
N LEU A 52 3.96 10.08 -1.64
CA LEU A 52 5.29 10.10 -2.26
C LEU A 52 5.62 11.46 -2.89
N LEU A 53 4.66 12.08 -3.59
CA LEU A 53 4.83 13.42 -4.16
C LEU A 53 4.97 14.49 -3.07
N MET A 54 4.22 14.38 -1.97
CA MET A 54 4.37 15.28 -0.82
C MET A 54 5.77 15.19 -0.20
N ILE A 55 6.29 13.97 -0.01
CA ILE A 55 7.62 13.75 0.60
C ILE A 55 8.74 14.19 -0.35
N ARG A 56 8.63 13.92 -1.65
CA ARG A 56 9.70 14.19 -2.62
C ARG A 56 9.71 15.61 -3.15
N GLU A 57 8.52 16.16 -3.41
CA GLU A 57 8.35 17.43 -4.13
C GLU A 57 7.76 18.53 -3.23
N GLY A 58 7.34 18.21 -2.01
CA GLY A 58 6.63 19.15 -1.14
C GLY A 58 5.26 19.56 -1.69
N ARG A 59 4.73 18.81 -2.66
CA ARG A 59 3.44 19.08 -3.30
C ARG A 59 2.31 18.81 -2.31
N GLU A 60 1.43 19.78 -2.12
CA GLU A 60 0.22 19.64 -1.31
C GLU A 60 -0.65 18.47 -1.85
N PRO A 61 -0.98 17.47 -1.02
CA PRO A 61 -1.89 16.38 -1.39
C PRO A 61 -3.29 16.92 -1.72
N LYS A 62 -3.94 16.41 -2.76
CA LYS A 62 -5.30 16.81 -3.13
C LYS A 62 -6.24 15.62 -3.09
N VAL A 63 -7.51 15.87 -2.75
CA VAL A 63 -8.59 14.86 -2.74
C VAL A 63 -8.64 14.05 -4.04
N GLN A 64 -8.48 14.72 -5.18
CA GLN A 64 -8.47 14.08 -6.50
C GLN A 64 -7.33 13.05 -6.69
N ASP A 65 -6.23 13.17 -5.93
CA ASP A 65 -5.09 12.29 -6.07
C ASP A 65 -5.39 10.86 -5.59
N VAL A 66 -6.40 10.70 -4.72
CA VAL A 66 -6.93 9.37 -4.32
C VAL A 66 -7.38 8.57 -5.54
N PHE A 67 -7.85 9.25 -6.59
CA PHE A 67 -8.32 8.62 -7.83
C PHE A 67 -7.31 8.78 -8.98
N SER A 68 -6.07 9.21 -8.71
CA SER A 68 -5.05 9.42 -9.76
C SER A 68 -4.58 8.13 -10.43
N GLN A 69 -4.69 6.99 -9.74
CA GLN A 69 -4.19 5.69 -10.19
C GLN A 69 -5.27 4.73 -10.69
N MET A 70 -6.40 5.25 -11.21
CA MET A 70 -7.52 4.40 -11.70
C MET A 70 -7.12 3.40 -12.79
N LYS A 71 -6.04 3.65 -13.54
CA LYS A 71 -5.48 2.68 -14.50
C LYS A 71 -5.07 1.35 -13.85
N LEU A 72 -4.72 1.37 -12.56
CA LEU A 72 -4.34 0.19 -11.78
C LEU A 72 -5.55 -0.54 -11.18
N PHE A 73 -6.78 -0.07 -11.46
CA PHE A 73 -8.01 -0.66 -10.91
C PHE A 73 -8.14 -2.16 -11.22
N LEU A 74 -8.13 -2.54 -12.49
CA LEU A 74 -8.29 -3.95 -12.89
C LEU A 74 -7.15 -4.84 -12.37
N PRO A 75 -5.86 -4.47 -12.49
CA PRO A 75 -4.77 -5.24 -11.90
C PRO A 75 -4.92 -5.44 -10.38
N LEU A 76 -5.16 -4.36 -9.63
CA LEU A 76 -5.24 -4.41 -8.17
C LEU A 76 -6.50 -5.11 -7.67
N LEU A 77 -7.62 -4.98 -8.38
CA LEU A 77 -8.85 -5.72 -8.08
C LEU A 77 -8.66 -7.21 -8.34
N GLY A 78 -8.06 -7.59 -9.47
CA GLY A 78 -7.74 -8.99 -9.77
C GLY A 78 -6.84 -9.60 -8.69
N PHE A 79 -5.81 -8.87 -8.28
CA PHE A 79 -4.94 -9.26 -7.16
C PHE A 79 -5.72 -9.43 -5.85
N ALA A 80 -6.56 -8.45 -5.50
CA ALA A 80 -7.36 -8.49 -4.27
C ALA A 80 -8.33 -9.69 -4.26
N VAL A 81 -8.97 -10.01 -5.39
CA VAL A 81 -9.86 -11.18 -5.52
C VAL A 81 -9.09 -12.48 -5.34
N ILE A 82 -7.92 -12.62 -5.99
CA ILE A 82 -7.08 -13.81 -5.85
C ILE A 82 -6.63 -13.99 -4.39
N LEU A 83 -6.19 -12.90 -3.75
CA LEU A 83 -5.81 -12.92 -2.33
C LEU A 83 -6.98 -13.28 -1.41
N LEU A 84 -8.16 -12.70 -1.65
CA LEU A 84 -9.36 -13.01 -0.88
C LEU A 84 -9.68 -14.51 -0.94
N ILE A 85 -9.65 -15.10 -2.14
CA ILE A 85 -9.88 -16.53 -2.34
C ILE A 85 -8.81 -17.35 -1.63
N ALA A 86 -7.53 -16.99 -1.77
CA ALA A 86 -6.43 -17.69 -1.12
C ALA A 86 -6.55 -17.68 0.42
N VAL A 87 -6.94 -16.53 1.00
CA VAL A 87 -7.17 -16.39 2.44
C VAL A 87 -8.38 -17.20 2.90
N ILE A 88 -9.50 -17.17 2.16
CA ILE A 88 -10.69 -17.98 2.49
C ILE A 88 -10.33 -19.47 2.47
N VAL A 89 -9.70 -19.95 1.40
CA VAL A 89 -9.27 -21.35 1.27
C VAL A 89 -8.31 -21.71 2.40
N GLY A 90 -7.31 -20.88 2.65
CA GLY A 90 -6.34 -21.08 3.73
C GLY A 90 -7.00 -21.17 5.10
N LEU A 91 -7.94 -20.27 5.43
CA LEU A 91 -8.65 -20.28 6.71
C LEU A 91 -9.59 -21.48 6.86
N THR A 92 -10.23 -21.93 5.77
CA THR A 92 -11.12 -23.11 5.80
C THR A 92 -10.39 -24.44 5.94
N MET A 93 -9.17 -24.55 5.41
CA MET A 93 -8.42 -25.81 5.42
C MET A 93 -7.82 -26.13 6.79
N LEU A 94 -7.32 -25.11 7.50
CA LEU A 94 -6.85 -25.11 8.88
C LEU A 94 -6.50 -23.65 9.17
N ILE A 95 -6.89 -23.04 10.29
CA ILE A 95 -6.67 -21.58 10.50
C ILE A 95 -5.18 -21.17 10.29
N LEU A 96 -4.25 -22.09 10.54
CA LEU A 96 -2.81 -21.91 10.39
C LEU A 96 -2.33 -21.57 8.95
N PRO A 97 -2.66 -22.33 7.89
CA PRO A 97 -2.34 -21.94 6.50
C PRO A 97 -2.93 -20.59 6.09
N GLY A 98 -4.12 -20.22 6.56
CA GLY A 98 -4.68 -18.88 6.33
C GLY A 98 -3.79 -17.77 6.90
N ILE A 99 -3.33 -17.93 8.15
CA ILE A 99 -2.41 -16.99 8.79
C ILE A 99 -1.07 -16.92 8.03
N LEU A 100 -0.52 -18.05 7.61
CA LEU A 100 0.74 -18.09 6.86
C LEU A 100 0.65 -17.33 5.52
N ILE A 101 -0.47 -17.45 4.81
CA ILE A 101 -0.70 -16.71 3.56
C ILE A 101 -0.72 -15.20 3.84
N ILE A 102 -1.40 -14.76 4.91
CA ILE A 102 -1.45 -13.34 5.28
C ILE A 102 -0.04 -12.82 5.55
N PHE A 103 0.76 -13.52 6.37
CA PHE A 103 2.14 -13.12 6.65
C PHE A 103 3.01 -13.09 5.38
N ALA A 104 2.93 -14.12 4.54
CA ALA A 104 3.71 -14.20 3.31
C ALA A 104 3.36 -13.05 2.35
N VAL A 105 2.09 -12.70 2.25
CA VAL A 105 1.62 -11.60 1.40
C VAL A 105 2.02 -10.25 1.97
N SER A 106 1.84 -10.02 3.28
CA SER A 106 2.26 -8.76 3.92
C SER A 106 3.76 -8.54 3.80
N PHE A 107 4.56 -9.59 3.95
CA PHE A 107 6.02 -9.51 3.80
C PHE A 107 6.46 -9.37 2.33
N GLY A 108 5.87 -10.17 1.44
CA GLY A 108 6.26 -10.22 0.03
C GLY A 108 5.75 -9.04 -0.80
N CYS A 109 4.60 -8.46 -0.44
CA CYS A 109 3.93 -7.40 -1.22
C CYS A 109 3.99 -6.02 -0.55
N LEU A 110 4.81 -5.84 0.49
CA LEU A 110 4.96 -4.57 1.22
C LEU A 110 5.25 -3.40 0.27
N TYR A 111 6.16 -3.60 -0.70
CA TYR A 111 6.59 -2.57 -1.64
C TYR A 111 5.83 -2.57 -2.96
N MET A 112 4.87 -3.48 -3.14
CA MET A 112 4.15 -3.64 -4.40
C MET A 112 3.45 -2.35 -4.82
N ILE A 113 2.67 -1.73 -3.92
CA ILE A 113 1.93 -0.50 -4.24
C ILE A 113 2.89 0.65 -4.60
N PRO A 114 3.92 0.98 -3.79
CA PRO A 114 4.94 1.97 -4.17
C PRO A 114 5.62 1.67 -5.51
N LEU A 115 5.96 0.42 -5.80
CA LEU A 115 6.60 0.03 -7.07
C LEU A 115 5.66 0.24 -8.27
N MET A 116 4.37 -0.06 -8.12
CA MET A 116 3.39 0.15 -9.19
C MET A 116 3.12 1.64 -9.45
N THR A 117 3.12 2.48 -8.42
CA THR A 117 2.81 3.91 -8.58
C THR A 117 4.02 4.74 -8.99
N ASP A 118 5.18 4.46 -8.39
CA ASP A 118 6.41 5.22 -8.62
C ASP A 118 7.19 4.73 -9.84
N LYS A 119 7.44 3.41 -9.91
CA LYS A 119 8.20 2.80 -11.02
C LYS A 119 7.33 2.34 -12.18
N GLN A 120 6.01 2.53 -12.10
CA GLN A 120 5.05 2.15 -13.16
C GLN A 120 5.11 0.66 -13.54
N PHE A 121 5.52 -0.19 -12.59
CA PHE A 121 5.58 -1.64 -12.83
C PHE A 121 4.18 -2.23 -12.99
N GLY A 122 4.07 -3.25 -13.86
CA GLY A 122 2.90 -4.11 -13.91
C GLY A 122 2.76 -4.92 -12.62
N LEU A 123 1.56 -5.44 -12.33
CA LEU A 123 1.29 -6.17 -11.09
C LEU A 123 2.29 -7.32 -10.85
N ILE A 124 2.55 -8.14 -11.86
CA ILE A 124 3.43 -9.31 -11.74
C ILE A 124 4.87 -8.89 -11.47
N ASP A 125 5.36 -7.87 -12.18
CA ASP A 125 6.70 -7.35 -12.02
C ASP A 125 6.87 -6.67 -10.65
N ALA A 126 5.84 -5.94 -10.19
CA ALA A 126 5.82 -5.31 -8.88
C ALA A 126 5.82 -6.34 -7.74
N VAL A 127 5.07 -7.44 -7.87
CA VAL A 127 5.10 -8.53 -6.88
C VAL A 127 6.46 -9.21 -6.85
N ARG A 128 7.02 -9.53 -8.03
CA ARG A 128 8.34 -10.18 -8.12
C ARG A 128 9.43 -9.31 -7.51
N GLU A 129 9.43 -8.03 -7.85
CA GLU A 129 10.42 -7.09 -7.33
C GLU A 129 10.20 -6.79 -5.84
N SER A 130 8.95 -6.70 -5.38
CA SER A 130 8.66 -6.55 -3.95
C SER A 130 9.21 -7.74 -3.15
N ILE A 131 9.04 -8.97 -3.65
CA ILE A 131 9.61 -10.17 -3.04
C ILE A 131 11.14 -10.18 -3.09
N SER A 132 11.74 -9.75 -4.21
CA SER A 132 13.20 -9.71 -4.35
C SER A 132 13.83 -8.74 -3.34
N ILE A 133 13.24 -7.54 -3.18
CA ILE A 133 13.68 -6.54 -2.19
C ILE A 133 13.54 -7.08 -0.77
N SER A 134 12.37 -7.64 -0.42
CA SER A 134 12.13 -8.19 0.93
C SER A 134 13.07 -9.36 1.29
N LEU A 135 13.61 -10.08 0.30
CA LEU A 135 14.53 -11.20 0.54
C LEU A 135 16.02 -10.81 0.49
N GLN A 136 16.38 -9.74 -0.21
CA GLN A 136 17.77 -9.32 -0.39
C GLN A 136 18.26 -8.38 0.72
N GLU A 137 17.39 -7.52 1.25
CA GLU A 137 17.73 -6.58 2.31
C GLU A 137 17.30 -7.12 3.68
N ASN A 138 18.27 -7.28 4.59
CA ASN A 138 18.14 -7.63 6.00
C ASN A 138 16.73 -8.12 6.42
N VAL A 139 16.44 -9.40 6.15
CA VAL A 139 15.12 -10.05 6.29
C VAL A 139 14.48 -9.80 7.66
N ILE A 140 15.31 -9.64 8.71
CA ILE A 140 14.88 -9.36 10.07
C ILE A 140 14.25 -7.96 10.19
N GLU A 141 14.82 -6.94 9.55
CA GLU A 141 14.26 -5.57 9.58
C GLU A 141 12.89 -5.53 8.90
N HIS A 142 12.75 -6.22 7.77
CA HIS A 142 11.48 -6.36 7.05
C HIS A 142 10.44 -7.12 7.86
N ALA A 143 10.83 -8.18 8.57
CA ALA A 143 9.93 -8.91 9.44
C ALA A 143 9.43 -8.05 10.60
N VAL A 144 10.30 -7.21 11.19
CA VAL A 144 9.90 -6.26 12.24
C VAL A 144 8.87 -5.26 11.71
N VAL A 145 9.08 -4.69 10.53
CA VAL A 145 8.13 -3.74 9.91
C VAL A 145 6.76 -4.38 9.65
N VAL A 146 6.72 -5.67 9.29
CA VAL A 146 5.46 -6.38 9.05
C VAL A 146 4.69 -6.70 10.35
N ILE A 147 5.41 -6.86 11.47
CA ILE A 147 4.83 -7.23 12.77
C ILE A 147 4.32 -6.01 13.55
N LEU A 148 4.92 -4.83 13.32
CA LEU A 148 4.70 -3.60 14.07
C LEU A 148 3.52 -2.77 13.50
#